data_AF-A0A3M1XTX6-F1
#
_entry.id   AF-A0A3M1XTX6-F1
#
_cell.length_a   1.000
_cell.length_b   1.000
_cell.length_c   1.000
_cell.angle_alpha   90.00
_cell.angle_beta   90.00
_cell.angle_gamma   90.00
#
_symmetry.space_group_name_H-M   'P 1'
#
loop_
_entity.id
_entity.type
_entity.pdbx_description
1 polymer ?
#
loop_
_entity_poly.entity_id
_entity_poly.type
_entity_poly.pdbx_seq_one_letter_code
_entity_poly.pdbx_strand_id
1 'polypeptide(L)'
;MTSGGNYKCIFNLGERTQLVTIQSETNTYRDVETREIWSLAYLGKKRPPYKVCLRLLEDNERKKMGAWEMTFNESSDQYYIAFSLKIPADADPETMNAALQLVTEASDEMEVELEGDLKFLKTEDEY
;
A
#
# COMPACT_ATOMS: atom_id res chain seq x y z
N MET A 1 2.37 7.16 -16.20
CA MET A 1 2.89 8.27 -15.38
C MET A 1 1.68 9.04 -14.86
N THR A 2 1.50 9.15 -13.55
CA THR A 2 0.43 10.01 -12.99
C THR A 2 0.83 11.49 -13.07
N SER A 3 -0.09 12.40 -12.75
CA SER A 3 0.18 13.85 -12.71
C SER A 3 1.36 14.25 -11.82
N GLY A 4 1.74 13.42 -10.84
CA GLY A 4 2.92 13.59 -9.98
C GLY A 4 4.17 12.79 -10.43
N GLY A 5 4.20 12.26 -11.64
CA GLY A 5 5.35 11.52 -12.16
C GLY A 5 5.45 10.06 -11.72
N ASN A 6 4.59 9.56 -10.83
CA ASN A 6 4.69 8.21 -10.27
C ASN A 6 4.57 7.11 -11.34
N TYR A 7 5.27 6.01 -11.09
CA TYR A 7 5.18 4.79 -11.89
C TYR A 7 4.17 3.83 -11.26
N LYS A 8 3.37 3.19 -12.11
CA LYS A 8 2.35 2.22 -11.72
C LYS A 8 2.66 0.89 -12.37
N CYS A 9 2.75 -0.15 -11.56
CA CYS A 9 2.96 -1.52 -11.98
C CYS A 9 1.69 -2.31 -11.65
N ILE A 10 1.14 -3.00 -12.65
CA ILE A 10 -0.02 -3.88 -12.46
C ILE A 10 0.53 -5.31 -12.42
N PHE A 11 0.40 -5.95 -11.27
CA PHE A 11 0.77 -7.35 -11.09
C PHE A 11 -0.46 -8.23 -11.33
N ASN A 12 -0.32 -9.24 -12.18
CA ASN A 12 -1.34 -10.25 -12.40
C ASN A 12 -1.10 -11.43 -11.47
N LEU A 13 -2.10 -11.76 -10.64
CA LEU A 13 -2.07 -12.82 -9.62
C LEU A 13 -3.06 -13.94 -9.99
N GLY A 14 -3.31 -14.13 -11.28
CA GLY A 14 -4.32 -15.04 -11.81
C GLY A 14 -5.67 -14.35 -11.96
N GLU A 15 -6.59 -14.63 -11.03
CA GLU A 15 -7.95 -14.06 -11.04
C GLU A 15 -8.01 -12.63 -10.48
N ARG A 16 -6.95 -12.19 -9.81
CA ARG A 16 -6.83 -10.86 -9.19
C ARG A 16 -5.67 -10.07 -9.78
N THR A 17 -5.72 -8.76 -9.61
CA THR A 17 -4.62 -7.86 -9.95
C THR A 17 -4.31 -6.94 -8.78
N GLN A 18 -3.04 -6.61 -8.62
CA GLN A 18 -2.58 -5.67 -7.60
C GLN A 18 -1.89 -4.48 -8.26
N LEU A 19 -2.33 -3.27 -7.92
CA LEU A 19 -1.71 -2.05 -8.39
C LEU A 19 -0.65 -1.59 -7.39
N VAL A 20 0.62 -1.61 -7.80
CA VAL A 20 1.73 -1.08 -7.02
C VAL A 20 2.16 0.27 -7.59
N THR A 21 2.35 1.25 -6.71
CA THR A 21 2.84 2.58 -7.06
C THR A 21 4.25 2.75 -6.54
N ILE A 22 5.15 3.17 -7.44
CA ILE A 22 6.50 3.62 -7.12
C ILE A 22 6.45 5.15 -7.13
N GLN A 23 6.74 5.78 -5.99
CA GLN A 23 6.86 7.23 -5.94
C GLN A 23 8.08 7.69 -6.73
N SER A 24 7.88 8.68 -7.57
CA SER A 24 8.97 9.31 -8.31
C SER A 24 9.74 10.29 -7.44
N GLU A 25 9.04 10.96 -6.52
CA GLU A 25 9.67 11.78 -5.48
C GLU A 25 10.38 10.88 -4.46
N THR A 26 11.55 11.34 -4.01
CA THR A 26 12.36 10.69 -2.99
C THR A 26 12.35 11.52 -1.71
N ASN A 27 12.60 10.87 -0.59
CA ASN A 27 12.69 11.50 0.72
C ASN A 27 14.07 11.29 1.31
N THR A 28 14.68 12.36 1.81
CA THR A 28 16.01 12.31 2.41
C THR A 28 15.95 12.49 3.90
N TYR A 29 16.53 11.54 4.65
CA TYR A 29 16.82 11.70 6.07
C TYR A 29 18.32 11.57 6.28
N ARG A 30 18.96 12.68 6.65
CA ARG A 30 20.43 12.80 6.70
C ARG A 30 21.04 12.43 5.33
N ASP A 31 21.94 11.47 5.29
CA ASP A 31 22.62 11.02 4.06
C ASP A 31 21.91 9.82 3.41
N VAL A 32 20.69 9.49 3.85
CA VAL A 32 19.90 8.37 3.31
C VAL A 32 18.75 8.93 2.50
N GLU A 33 18.86 8.81 1.17
CA GLU A 33 17.77 9.09 0.24
C GLU A 33 16.96 7.82 0.01
N THR A 34 15.64 7.90 0.17
CA THR A 34 14.74 6.77 0.07
C THR A 34 13.65 7.01 -0.97
N ARG A 35 13.20 5.92 -1.59
CA ARG A 35 12.03 5.86 -2.44
C ARG A 35 10.95 5.01 -1.80
N GLU A 36 9.72 5.48 -1.89
CA GLU A 36 8.56 4.75 -1.39
C GLU A 36 7.89 3.94 -2.49
N ILE A 37 7.56 2.70 -2.16
CA ILE A 37 6.79 1.77 -2.98
C ILE A 37 5.61 1.33 -2.13
N TRP A 38 4.40 1.44 -2.66
CA TRP A 38 3.20 1.13 -1.88
C TRP A 38 2.06 0.60 -2.73
N SER A 39 1.15 -0.11 -2.09
CA SER A 39 -0.08 -0.62 -2.71
C SER A 39 -1.24 -0.63 -1.73
N LEU A 40 -2.42 -0.30 -2.22
CA LEU A 40 -3.64 -0.24 -1.40
C LEU A 40 -4.13 -1.64 -1.05
N ALA A 41 -4.59 -1.81 0.18
CA ALA A 41 -5.46 -2.92 0.60
C ALA A 41 -6.89 -2.43 0.89
N TYR A 42 -7.09 -1.12 1.10
CA TYR A 42 -8.41 -0.53 1.27
C TYR A 42 -8.45 0.93 0.78
N LEU A 43 -9.58 1.27 0.15
CA LEU A 43 -9.99 2.62 -0.19
C LEU A 43 -11.49 2.75 0.15
N GLY A 44 -11.87 3.77 0.92
CA GLY A 44 -13.28 4.01 1.17
C GLY A 44 -13.56 5.21 2.07
N LYS A 45 -14.79 5.73 2.00
CA LYS A 45 -15.24 6.91 2.78
C LYS A 45 -15.39 6.62 4.27
N LYS A 46 -15.62 5.36 4.63
CA LYS A 46 -15.81 4.96 6.03
C LYS A 46 -14.47 4.66 6.67
N ARG A 47 -14.30 5.16 7.89
CA ARG A 47 -13.13 4.85 8.72
C ARG A 47 -13.05 3.34 8.95
N PRO A 48 -11.88 2.71 8.77
CA PRO A 48 -11.67 1.31 9.12
C PRO A 48 -12.03 1.05 10.60
N PRO A 49 -12.70 -0.08 10.92
CA PRO A 49 -13.02 -0.43 12.30
C PRO A 49 -11.76 -0.56 13.17
N TYR A 50 -11.85 -0.27 14.47
CA TYR A 50 -10.70 -0.36 15.38
C TYR A 50 -10.04 -1.75 15.40
N LYS A 51 -10.83 -2.82 15.27
CA LYS A 51 -10.30 -4.20 15.16
C LYS A 51 -9.37 -4.38 13.95
N VAL A 52 -9.65 -3.69 12.84
CA VAL A 52 -8.82 -3.71 11.64
C VAL A 52 -7.53 -2.95 11.90
N CYS A 53 -7.62 -1.73 12.45
CA CYS A 53 -6.43 -0.95 12.82
C CYS A 53 -5.49 -1.71 13.76
N LEU A 54 -6.04 -2.38 14.78
CA LEU A 54 -5.24 -3.18 15.71
C LEU A 54 -4.57 -4.37 15.00
N ARG A 55 -5.29 -5.08 14.13
CA ARG A 55 -4.72 -6.18 13.33
C ARG A 55 -3.56 -5.71 12.48
N LEU A 56 -3.70 -4.56 11.80
CA LEU A 56 -2.63 -3.99 10.97
C LEU A 56 -1.40 -3.63 11.81
N LEU A 57 -1.61 -3.10 13.02
CA LEU A 57 -0.53 -2.80 13.95
C LEU A 57 0.18 -4.07 14.45
N GLU A 58 -0.58 -5.13 14.76
CA GLU A 58 -0.03 -6.44 15.12
C GLU A 58 0.71 -7.09 13.94
N ASP A 59 0.23 -6.88 12.71
CA ASP A 59 0.91 -7.38 11.52
C ASP A 59 2.22 -6.65 11.25
N ASN A 60 2.27 -5.34 11.50
CA ASN A 60 3.51 -4.56 11.42
C ASN A 60 4.63 -5.11 12.32
N GLU A 61 4.31 -5.67 13.48
CA GLU A 61 5.32 -6.29 14.36
C GLU A 61 5.98 -7.52 13.72
N ARG A 62 5.20 -8.30 12.96
CA ARG A 62 5.67 -9.53 12.31
C ARG A 62 6.47 -9.25 11.05
N LYS A 63 6.12 -8.18 10.32
CA LYS A 63 6.79 -7.80 9.06
C LYS A 63 8.20 -7.28 9.35
N LYS A 64 9.19 -7.82 8.62
CA LYS A 64 10.60 -7.40 8.75
C LYS A 64 10.94 -6.18 7.92
N MET A 65 10.13 -5.91 6.90
CA MET A 65 10.27 -4.80 5.96
C MET A 65 8.88 -4.28 5.63
N GLY A 66 8.77 -2.95 5.53
CA GLY A 66 7.53 -2.27 5.23
C GLY A 66 6.60 -2.15 6.43
N ALA A 67 5.51 -1.40 6.24
CA ALA A 67 4.50 -1.17 7.25
C ALA A 67 3.14 -0.84 6.60
N TRP A 68 2.07 -1.21 7.29
CA TRP A 68 0.73 -0.71 7.06
C TRP A 68 0.62 0.75 7.52
N GLU A 69 0.13 1.58 6.62
CA GLU A 69 -0.14 2.99 6.82
C GLU A 69 -1.64 3.24 6.59
N MET A 70 -2.26 3.97 7.52
CA MET A 70 -3.65 4.43 7.37
C MET A 70 -3.67 5.95 7.28
N THR A 71 -4.19 6.47 6.18
CA THR A 71 -4.25 7.91 5.91
C THR A 71 -5.68 8.31 5.60
N PHE A 72 -6.08 9.50 6.05
CA PHE A 72 -7.31 10.15 5.60
C PHE A 72 -6.93 11.30 4.66
N ASN A 73 -7.45 11.28 3.43
CA ASN A 73 -7.28 12.38 2.49
C ASN A 73 -8.48 13.31 2.58
N GLU A 74 -8.26 14.51 3.09
CA GLU A 74 -9.33 15.51 3.23
C GLU A 74 -9.90 15.98 1.89
N SER A 75 -9.09 16.00 0.83
CA SER A 75 -9.54 16.46 -0.50
C SER A 75 -10.49 15.46 -1.17
N SER A 76 -10.31 14.16 -0.91
CA SER A 76 -11.18 13.11 -1.46
C SER A 76 -12.19 12.56 -0.46
N ASP A 77 -12.16 12.99 0.80
CA ASP A 77 -12.98 12.47 1.91
C ASP A 77 -12.93 10.92 2.01
N GLN A 78 -11.71 10.36 1.89
CA GLN A 78 -11.50 8.91 1.88
C GLN A 78 -10.36 8.49 2.80
N TYR A 79 -10.53 7.29 3.37
CA TYR A 79 -9.50 6.54 4.06
C TYR A 79 -8.78 5.60 3.09
N TYR A 80 -7.46 5.53 3.26
CA TYR A 80 -6.57 4.66 2.53
C TYR A 80 -5.86 3.77 3.55
N ILE A 81 -5.83 2.47 3.31
CA ILE A 81 -4.86 1.58 3.95
C ILE A 81 -3.93 1.07 2.86
N ALA A 82 -2.65 1.36 3.03
CA ALA A 82 -1.61 0.91 2.11
C ALA A 82 -0.55 0.12 2.87
N PHE A 83 0.00 -0.91 2.23
CA PHE A 83 1.30 -1.43 2.64
C PHE A 83 2.37 -0.61 1.93
N SER A 84 3.29 -0.05 2.70
CA SER A 84 4.37 0.81 2.21
C SER A 84 5.73 0.23 2.57
N LEU A 85 6.65 0.26 1.61
CA LEU A 85 8.06 -0.05 1.80
C LEU A 85 8.91 1.11 1.29
N LYS A 86 9.88 1.53 2.10
CA LYS A 86 10.85 2.57 1.79
C LYS A 86 12.22 1.93 1.60
N ILE A 87 12.79 2.05 0.41
CA ILE A 87 14.09 1.50 0.03
C ILE A 87 15.08 2.61 -0.34
N PRO A 88 16.40 2.39 -0.37
CA PRO A 88 17.34 3.36 -0.93
C PRO A 88 16.93 3.81 -2.33
N ALA A 89 17.03 5.11 -2.63
CA ALA A 89 16.62 5.64 -3.92
C ALA A 89 17.49 5.15 -5.09
N ASP A 90 18.70 4.69 -4.80
CA ASP A 90 19.68 4.08 -5.70
C ASP A 90 19.72 2.54 -5.58
N ALA A 91 18.72 1.92 -4.97
CA ALA A 91 18.62 0.48 -4.82
C ALA A 91 18.82 -0.26 -6.16
N ASP A 92 19.54 -1.37 -6.10
CA ASP A 92 19.78 -2.23 -7.26
C ASP A 92 18.46 -2.87 -7.78
N PRO A 93 18.46 -3.39 -9.03
CA PRO A 93 17.28 -4.00 -9.62
C PRO A 93 16.72 -5.19 -8.82
N GLU A 94 17.58 -5.95 -8.13
CA GLU A 94 17.16 -7.11 -7.33
C GLU A 94 16.38 -6.68 -6.08
N THR A 95 16.88 -5.66 -5.38
CA THR A 95 16.24 -5.02 -4.23
C THR A 95 14.92 -4.37 -4.63
N MET A 96 14.88 -3.66 -5.76
CA MET A 96 13.65 -3.09 -6.32
C MET A 96 12.62 -4.18 -6.63
N ASN A 97 13.03 -5.28 -7.26
CA ASN A 97 12.13 -6.39 -7.58
C ASN A 97 11.60 -7.08 -6.33
N ALA A 98 12.47 -7.34 -5.34
CA ALA A 98 12.05 -7.91 -4.05
C ALA A 98 11.06 -6.99 -3.31
N ALA A 99 11.29 -5.68 -3.36
CA ALA A 99 10.38 -4.68 -2.78
C ALA A 99 9.00 -4.71 -3.46
N LEU A 100 8.96 -4.76 -4.80
CA LEU A 100 7.73 -4.87 -5.57
C LEU A 100 6.94 -6.14 -5.26
N GLN A 101 7.63 -7.29 -5.17
CA GLN A 101 7.01 -8.57 -4.79
C GLN A 101 6.42 -8.51 -3.39
N LEU A 102 7.19 -8.04 -2.41
CA LEU A 102 6.72 -7.95 -1.02
C LEU A 102 5.48 -7.06 -0.89
N VAL A 103 5.48 -5.88 -1.53
CA VAL A 103 4.34 -4.96 -1.50
C VAL A 103 3.12 -5.56 -2.19
N THR A 104 3.33 -6.27 -3.30
CA THR A 104 2.26 -6.96 -4.03
C THR A 104 1.62 -8.04 -3.16
N GLU A 105 2.41 -8.96 -2.64
CA GLU A 105 1.94 -10.11 -1.84
C GLU A 105 1.25 -9.64 -0.56
N ALA A 106 1.86 -8.70 0.19
CA ALA A 106 1.28 -8.22 1.43
C ALA A 106 -0.06 -7.50 1.23
N SER A 107 -0.17 -6.65 0.20
CA SER A 107 -1.42 -5.93 -0.09
C SER A 107 -2.51 -6.86 -0.60
N ASP A 108 -2.17 -7.81 -1.45
CA ASP A 108 -3.11 -8.78 -2.01
C ASP A 108 -3.68 -9.75 -0.95
N GLU A 109 -2.83 -10.24 -0.04
CA GLU A 109 -3.23 -11.08 1.10
C GLU A 109 -4.18 -10.31 2.03
N MET A 110 -3.81 -9.09 2.40
CA MET A 110 -4.60 -8.26 3.31
C MET A 110 -5.92 -7.81 2.67
N GLU A 111 -5.97 -7.54 1.36
CA GLU A 111 -7.22 -7.20 0.68
C GLU A 111 -8.27 -8.32 0.84
N VAL A 112 -7.85 -9.59 0.71
CA VAL A 112 -8.73 -10.76 0.94
C VAL A 112 -9.16 -10.87 2.38
N GLU A 113 -8.24 -10.71 3.33
CA GLU A 113 -8.56 -10.77 4.76
C GLU A 113 -9.55 -9.67 5.16
N LEU A 114 -9.36 -8.48 4.63
CA LEU A 114 -10.19 -7.32 4.91
C LEU A 114 -11.52 -7.36 4.17
N GLU A 115 -11.65 -8.08 3.06
CA GLU A 115 -12.92 -8.17 2.32
C GLU A 115 -14.06 -8.66 3.22
N GLY A 116 -13.82 -9.65 4.07
CA GLY A 116 -14.82 -10.14 5.03
C GLY A 116 -15.18 -9.12 6.11
N ASP A 117 -14.19 -8.36 6.59
CA ASP A 117 -14.35 -7.39 7.68
C ASP A 117 -14.87 -6.02 7.21
N LEU A 118 -14.66 -5.68 5.94
CA LEU A 118 -14.99 -4.40 5.31
C LEU A 118 -16.11 -4.52 4.27
N LYS A 119 -16.69 -5.72 4.08
CA LYS A 119 -17.78 -5.99 3.11
C LYS A 119 -18.95 -5.01 3.18
N PHE A 120 -19.22 -4.46 4.37
CA PHE A 120 -20.31 -3.52 4.64
C PHE A 120 -19.91 -2.04 4.49
N LEU A 121 -18.63 -1.78 4.18
CA LEU A 121 -18.05 -0.44 4.04
C LEU A 121 -17.75 -0.07 2.58
N LYS A 122 -17.56 -1.07 1.71
CA LYS A 122 -17.61 -0.89 0.25
C LYS A 122 -19.07 -0.64 -0.16
N THR A 123 -19.56 0.59 0.01
CA THR A 123 -20.84 0.98 -0.60
C THR A 123 -20.65 1.10 -2.10
N GLU A 124 -21.63 0.57 -2.82
CA GLU A 124 -21.87 0.67 -4.26
C GLU A 124 -21.54 2.07 -4.80
N ASP A 125 -21.10 2.13 -6.06
CA ASP A 125 -20.62 3.30 -6.82
C ASP A 125 -19.11 3.54 -6.74
N GLU A 126 -18.33 2.80 -7.54
CA GLU A 126 -17.22 3.34 -8.37
C GLU A 126 -16.49 2.18 -9.10
N TYR A 127 -17.01 1.83 -10.29
CA TYR A 127 -16.25 1.32 -11.44
C TYR A 127 -16.56 2.21 -12.64
#